data_AF-A0A942F3M4-F1
#
_entry.id   AF-A0A942F3M4-F1
#
_cell.length_a   1.000
_cell.length_b   1.000
_cell.length_c   1.000
_cell.angle_alpha   90.00
_cell.angle_beta   90.00
_cell.angle_gamma   90.00
#
_symmetry.space_group_name_H-M   'P 1'
#
loop_
_entity.id
_entity.type
_entity.pdbx_description
1 polymer ?
#
loop_
_entity_poly.entity_id
_entity_poly.type
_entity_poly.pdbx_seq_one_letter_code
_entity_poly.pdbx_strand_id
1 'polypeptide(L)'
;MRKILAVVFFIAFIASCGESRKPSRAVEEYSIAILPFHGFSDKRAELIANEIALFYHVKVTTLPSVEYFDHAKLAGTERYDARIILKELLKKIPKGYDKILGLSDRDIFTEKTVNAVKYSHWGIFGLGYQPGRACIVSDFRLLKFGKETDSLVVKVALHEMGHTFGLPHCNRDQRCMMNDAKGTVKTLFHENEWLCAYCAGVIQKQIQ
;
A
#
# COMPACT_ATOMS: atom_id res chain seq x y z
N MET A 1 18.15 -66.19 64.81
CA MET A 1 17.23 -65.19 64.22
C MET A 1 18.02 -64.31 63.25
N ARG A 2 17.90 -64.56 61.93
CA ARG A 2 18.62 -63.81 60.88
C ARG A 2 17.84 -62.52 60.56
N LYS A 3 18.44 -61.36 60.76
CA LYS A 3 17.88 -60.07 60.32
C LYS A 3 18.22 -59.86 58.84
N ILE A 4 17.19 -59.76 57.99
CA ILE A 4 17.32 -59.45 56.57
C ILE A 4 17.44 -57.93 56.45
N LEU A 5 18.54 -57.46 55.86
CA LEU A 5 18.80 -56.06 55.56
C LEU A 5 18.10 -55.72 54.23
N ALA A 6 17.01 -54.97 54.28
CA ALA A 6 16.32 -54.47 53.09
C ALA A 6 17.08 -53.26 52.53
N VAL A 7 17.72 -53.42 51.38
CA VAL A 7 18.35 -52.33 50.63
C VAL A 7 17.26 -51.67 49.78
N VAL A 8 16.89 -50.44 50.14
CA VAL A 8 15.97 -49.61 49.34
C VAL A 8 16.78 -48.91 48.26
N PHE A 9 16.59 -49.30 47.01
CA PHE A 9 17.12 -48.61 45.84
C PHE A 9 16.33 -47.32 45.61
N PHE A 10 16.96 -46.17 45.87
CA PHE A 10 16.40 -44.86 45.56
C PHE A 10 16.69 -44.55 44.09
N ILE A 11 15.70 -44.74 43.22
CA ILE A 11 15.79 -44.36 41.80
C ILE A 11 15.62 -42.84 41.73
N ALA A 12 16.72 -42.13 41.47
CA ALA A 12 16.70 -40.70 41.19
C ALA A 12 16.07 -40.45 39.80
N PHE A 13 14.83 -39.96 39.79
CA PHE A 13 14.19 -39.42 38.59
C PHE A 13 14.89 -38.11 38.22
N ILE A 14 15.74 -38.15 37.19
CA ILE A 14 16.28 -36.95 36.54
C ILE A 14 15.14 -36.30 35.74
N ALA A 15 14.52 -35.28 36.33
CA ALA A 15 13.59 -34.41 35.64
C ALA A 15 14.35 -33.63 34.56
N SER A 16 14.19 -34.05 33.31
CA SER A 16 14.63 -33.29 32.14
C SER A 16 13.79 -32.02 32.07
N CYS A 17 14.36 -30.90 32.49
CA CYS A 17 13.78 -29.58 32.28
C CYS A 17 13.80 -29.27 30.78
N GLY A 18 12.69 -29.58 30.11
CA GLY A 18 12.42 -29.06 28.77
C GLY A 18 12.35 -27.54 28.84
N GLU A 19 13.31 -26.87 28.22
CA GLU A 19 13.25 -25.43 27.96
C GLU A 19 11.95 -25.13 27.22
N SER A 20 11.02 -24.47 27.90
CA SER A 20 9.84 -23.90 27.27
C SER A 20 10.32 -22.79 26.34
N ARG A 21 10.39 -23.09 25.03
CA ARG A 21 10.53 -22.06 24.00
C ARG A 21 9.36 -21.10 24.20
N LYS A 22 9.67 -19.87 24.64
CA LYS A 22 8.71 -18.77 24.61
C LYS A 22 8.11 -18.72 23.21
N PRO A 23 6.77 -18.64 23.04
CA PRO A 23 6.19 -18.49 21.71
C PRO A 23 6.85 -17.28 21.05
N SER A 24 7.44 -17.49 19.88
CA SER A 24 7.91 -16.38 19.06
C SER A 24 6.74 -15.43 18.89
N ARG A 25 6.91 -14.18 19.28
CA ARG A 25 5.95 -13.10 19.05
C ARG A 25 5.46 -13.25 17.61
N ALA A 26 4.16 -13.48 17.40
CA ALA A 26 3.60 -13.59 16.05
C ALA A 26 4.07 -12.35 15.28
N VAL A 27 4.77 -12.56 14.16
CA VAL A 27 5.10 -11.46 13.26
C VAL A 27 3.75 -10.92 12.80
N GLU A 28 3.40 -9.70 13.19
CA GLU A 28 2.16 -9.11 12.69
C GLU A 28 2.30 -8.96 11.17
N GLU A 29 1.36 -9.57 10.44
CA GLU A 29 1.35 -9.57 9.00
C GLU A 29 1.17 -8.14 8.48
N TYR A 30 2.04 -7.70 7.56
CA TYR A 30 1.98 -6.36 6.96
C TYR A 30 0.62 -6.14 6.30
N SER A 31 -0.05 -5.06 6.67
CA SER A 31 -1.46 -4.85 6.36
C SER A 31 -1.74 -3.47 5.76
N ILE A 32 -2.54 -3.44 4.70
CA ILE A 32 -2.87 -2.24 3.94
C ILE A 32 -4.39 -2.04 3.93
N ALA A 33 -4.82 -0.84 4.34
CA ALA A 33 -6.21 -0.43 4.24
C ALA A 33 -6.46 0.26 2.88
N ILE A 34 -7.57 -0.07 2.24
CA ILE A 34 -8.11 0.69 1.12
C ILE A 34 -9.33 1.47 1.62
N LEU A 35 -9.37 2.78 1.38
CA LEU A 35 -10.46 3.66 1.76
C LEU A 35 -11.08 4.29 0.51
N PRO A 36 -12.17 3.73 -0.03
CA PRO A 36 -12.89 4.35 -1.13
C PRO A 36 -13.61 5.61 -0.67
N PHE A 37 -13.65 6.64 -1.52
CA PHE A 37 -14.59 7.74 -1.35
C PHE A 37 -15.94 7.40 -2.00
N HIS A 38 -17.04 7.96 -1.49
CA HIS A 38 -18.37 7.77 -2.07
C HIS A 38 -18.38 8.15 -3.55
N GLY A 39 -18.90 7.26 -4.38
CA GLY A 39 -18.90 7.37 -5.84
C GLY A 39 -17.87 6.47 -6.54
N PHE A 40 -16.82 6.03 -5.83
CA PHE A 40 -15.89 5.05 -6.38
C PHE A 40 -16.54 3.68 -6.54
N SER A 41 -16.21 2.96 -7.62
CA SER A 41 -16.81 1.66 -7.92
C SER A 41 -16.31 0.56 -6.97
N ASP A 42 -17.23 -0.11 -6.28
CA ASP A 42 -16.91 -1.25 -5.39
C ASP A 42 -16.16 -2.37 -6.12
N LYS A 43 -16.61 -2.72 -7.34
CA LYS A 43 -15.95 -3.73 -8.18
C LYS A 43 -14.50 -3.35 -8.50
N ARG A 44 -14.23 -2.07 -8.77
CA ARG A 44 -12.87 -1.59 -9.04
C ARG A 44 -12.04 -1.55 -7.77
N ALA A 45 -12.62 -1.19 -6.64
CA ALA A 45 -11.93 -1.24 -5.35
C ALA A 45 -11.53 -2.68 -4.99
N GLU A 46 -12.40 -3.65 -5.22
CA GLU A 46 -12.10 -5.08 -5.03
C GLU A 46 -10.98 -5.56 -5.96
N LEU A 47 -11.04 -5.19 -7.25
CA LEU A 47 -9.96 -5.50 -8.20
C LEU A 47 -8.61 -4.94 -7.70
N ILE A 48 -8.55 -3.65 -7.35
CA ILE A 48 -7.32 -3.02 -6.86
C ILE A 48 -6.82 -3.70 -5.58
N ALA A 49 -7.72 -4.07 -4.66
CA ALA A 49 -7.37 -4.76 -3.43
C ALA A 49 -6.69 -6.11 -3.71
N ASN A 50 -7.26 -6.91 -4.61
CA ASN A 50 -6.73 -8.20 -5.00
C ASN A 50 -5.36 -8.07 -5.68
N GLU A 51 -5.21 -7.13 -6.61
CA GLU A 51 -3.94 -6.92 -7.31
C GLU A 51 -2.83 -6.43 -6.37
N ILE A 52 -3.12 -5.52 -5.44
CA ILE A 52 -2.15 -5.10 -4.42
C ILE A 52 -1.74 -6.27 -3.52
N ALA A 53 -2.70 -7.08 -3.08
CA ALA A 53 -2.43 -8.25 -2.23
C ALA A 53 -1.52 -9.25 -2.95
N LEU A 54 -1.81 -9.55 -4.22
CA LEU A 54 -1.02 -10.46 -5.05
C LEU A 54 0.38 -9.92 -5.35
N PHE A 55 0.47 -8.64 -5.73
CA PHE A 55 1.72 -8.04 -6.18
C PHE A 55 2.72 -7.81 -5.05
N TYR A 56 2.25 -7.39 -3.88
CA TYR A 56 3.11 -7.09 -2.73
C TYR A 56 3.19 -8.24 -1.71
N HIS A 57 2.36 -9.28 -1.84
CA HIS A 57 2.25 -10.38 -0.87
C HIS A 57 1.95 -9.88 0.55
N VAL A 58 0.93 -9.03 0.66
CA VAL A 58 0.50 -8.39 1.91
C VAL A 58 -1.00 -8.57 2.12
N LYS A 59 -1.45 -8.43 3.36
CA LYS A 59 -2.87 -8.38 3.66
C LYS A 59 -3.46 -7.06 3.19
N VAL A 60 -4.58 -7.10 2.50
CA VAL A 60 -5.32 -5.91 2.07
C VAL A 60 -6.76 -5.98 2.58
N THR A 61 -7.30 -4.86 3.04
CA THR A 61 -8.70 -4.76 3.46
C THR A 61 -9.33 -3.49 2.92
N THR A 62 -10.44 -3.63 2.21
CA THR A 62 -11.26 -2.49 1.78
C THR A 62 -12.21 -2.09 2.91
N LEU A 63 -12.09 -0.85 3.36
CA LEU A 63 -12.92 -0.23 4.38
C LEU A 63 -14.22 0.31 3.76
N PRO A 64 -15.26 0.57 4.58
CA PRO A 64 -16.46 1.27 4.11
C PRO A 64 -16.12 2.61 3.49
N SER A 65 -16.89 3.00 2.46
CA SER A 65 -16.68 4.27 1.78
C SER A 65 -16.97 5.46 2.69
N VAL A 66 -16.30 6.58 2.41
CA VAL A 66 -16.42 7.83 3.18
C VAL A 66 -16.69 9.02 2.26
N GLU A 67 -17.26 10.08 2.83
CA GLU A 67 -17.42 11.36 2.14
C GLU A 67 -16.08 12.01 1.86
N TYR A 68 -16.04 12.83 0.79
CA TYR A 68 -14.88 13.66 0.50
C TYR A 68 -14.64 14.71 1.59
N PHE A 69 -13.40 15.15 1.71
CA PHE A 69 -13.05 16.25 2.58
C PHE A 69 -13.38 17.58 1.90
N ASP A 70 -14.42 18.27 2.36
CA ASP A 70 -14.87 19.54 1.78
C ASP A 70 -13.73 20.57 1.68
N HIS A 71 -12.88 20.64 2.69
CA HIS A 71 -11.74 21.56 2.73
C HIS A 71 -10.60 21.19 1.74
N ALA A 72 -10.66 20.02 1.11
CA ALA A 72 -9.77 19.65 0.01
C ALA A 72 -10.31 20.10 -1.36
N LYS A 73 -11.58 20.50 -1.45
CA LYS A 73 -12.23 20.86 -2.72
C LYS A 73 -11.76 22.23 -3.21
N LEU A 74 -11.36 22.30 -4.47
CA LEU A 74 -11.09 23.57 -5.15
C LEU A 74 -12.41 24.29 -5.43
N ALA A 75 -12.55 25.49 -4.87
CA ALA A 75 -13.76 26.29 -4.95
C ALA A 75 -14.29 26.45 -6.39
N GLY A 76 -15.59 26.21 -6.58
CA GLY A 76 -16.25 26.29 -7.89
C GLY A 76 -15.98 25.11 -8.84
N THR A 77 -15.36 24.02 -8.37
CA THR A 77 -15.04 22.84 -9.18
C THR A 77 -15.32 21.54 -8.44
N GLU A 78 -15.37 20.41 -9.16
CA GLU A 78 -15.40 19.04 -8.59
C GLU A 78 -13.99 18.44 -8.44
N ARG A 79 -12.98 19.28 -8.22
CA ARG A 79 -11.58 18.89 -8.17
C ARG A 79 -11.02 19.01 -6.74
N TYR A 80 -10.24 18.04 -6.30
CA TYR A 80 -9.72 17.97 -4.93
C TYR A 80 -8.19 17.99 -4.84
N ASP A 81 -7.64 18.68 -3.85
CA ASP A 81 -6.20 18.74 -3.60
C ASP A 81 -5.73 17.42 -2.97
N ALA A 82 -4.98 16.63 -3.74
CA ALA A 82 -4.44 15.35 -3.30
C ALA A 82 -3.56 15.48 -2.05
N ARG A 83 -2.88 16.62 -1.86
CA ARG A 83 -1.99 16.84 -0.71
C ARG A 83 -2.77 16.99 0.58
N ILE A 84 -3.97 17.57 0.50
CA ILE A 84 -4.88 17.68 1.65
C ILE A 84 -5.48 16.30 1.94
N ILE A 85 -5.95 15.59 0.91
CA ILE A 85 -6.46 14.22 1.05
C ILE A 85 -5.42 13.30 1.72
N LEU A 86 -4.16 13.33 1.29
CA LEU A 86 -3.09 12.53 1.89
C LEU A 86 -2.89 12.80 3.39
N LYS A 87 -2.94 14.07 3.80
CA LYS A 87 -2.83 14.44 5.22
C LYS A 87 -4.01 13.89 6.03
N GLU A 88 -5.22 13.92 5.47
CA GLU A 88 -6.41 13.37 6.13
C GLU A 88 -6.39 11.84 6.18
N LEU A 89 -5.94 11.18 5.11
CA LEU A 89 -5.75 9.72 5.09
C LEU A 89 -4.77 9.27 6.18
N LEU A 90 -3.63 9.95 6.36
CA LEU A 90 -2.68 9.64 7.43
C LEU A 90 -3.30 9.71 8.83
N LYS A 91 -4.18 10.69 9.08
CA LYS A 91 -4.88 10.81 10.37
C LYS A 91 -5.90 9.69 10.59
N LYS A 92 -6.41 9.11 9.51
CA LYS A 92 -7.48 8.12 9.50
C LYS A 92 -7.01 6.67 9.41
N ILE A 93 -5.71 6.40 9.29
CA ILE A 93 -5.21 5.02 9.25
C ILE A 93 -5.65 4.30 10.52
N PRO A 94 -6.49 3.24 10.42
CA PRO A 94 -6.92 2.52 11.60
C PRO A 94 -5.73 1.82 12.27
N LYS A 95 -5.84 1.59 13.59
CA LYS A 95 -4.83 0.79 14.31
C LYS A 95 -4.75 -0.61 13.68
N GLY A 96 -3.53 -1.13 13.52
CA GLY A 96 -3.28 -2.43 12.89
C GLY A 96 -3.10 -2.41 11.38
N TYR A 97 -3.11 -1.23 10.74
CA TYR A 97 -2.71 -1.09 9.33
C TYR A 97 -1.40 -0.29 9.21
N ASP A 98 -0.50 -0.78 8.39
CA ASP A 98 0.79 -0.15 8.11
C ASP A 98 0.64 1.00 7.12
N LYS A 99 -0.26 0.85 6.15
CA LYS A 99 -0.49 1.82 5.07
C LYS A 99 -1.96 1.98 4.72
N ILE A 100 -2.30 3.08 4.06
CA ILE A 100 -3.63 3.37 3.52
C ILE A 100 -3.55 3.85 2.06
N LEU A 101 -4.44 3.34 1.22
CA LEU A 101 -4.69 3.83 -0.13
C LEU A 101 -6.10 4.41 -0.19
N GLY A 102 -6.22 5.70 -0.48
CA GLY A 102 -7.52 6.28 -0.84
C GLY A 102 -7.86 6.02 -2.31
N LEU A 103 -9.14 5.83 -2.62
CA LEU A 103 -9.63 5.66 -4.00
C LEU A 103 -10.71 6.70 -4.33
N SER A 104 -10.49 7.47 -5.38
CA SER A 104 -11.31 8.63 -5.75
C SER A 104 -11.90 8.51 -7.16
N ASP A 105 -13.19 8.84 -7.30
CA ASP A 105 -13.89 9.01 -8.58
C ASP A 105 -13.83 10.48 -9.10
N ARG A 106 -13.15 11.37 -8.37
CA ARG A 106 -13.08 12.81 -8.66
C ARG A 106 -11.71 13.19 -9.20
N ASP A 107 -11.67 14.29 -9.95
CA ASP A 107 -10.41 14.83 -10.44
C ASP A 107 -9.55 15.28 -9.25
N ILE A 108 -8.28 14.87 -9.20
CA ILE A 108 -7.35 15.27 -8.15
C ILE A 108 -6.18 16.06 -8.73
N PHE A 109 -5.62 16.96 -7.93
CA PHE A 109 -4.47 17.77 -8.32
C PHE A 109 -3.44 17.92 -7.22
N THR A 110 -2.27 18.42 -7.64
CA THR A 110 -1.20 18.89 -6.78
C THR A 110 -0.58 20.16 -7.39
N GLU A 111 0.38 20.74 -6.68
CA GLU A 111 1.27 21.76 -7.25
C GLU A 111 2.38 21.09 -8.04
N LYS A 112 2.67 21.59 -9.25
CA LYS A 112 3.78 21.10 -10.07
C LYS A 112 4.55 22.25 -10.67
N THR A 113 5.88 22.17 -10.66
CA THR A 113 6.73 23.12 -11.40
C THR A 113 7.35 22.41 -12.59
N VAL A 114 7.17 22.95 -13.79
CA VAL A 114 7.75 22.42 -15.04
C VAL A 114 8.39 23.59 -15.78
N ASN A 115 9.66 23.47 -16.17
CA ASN A 115 10.40 24.51 -16.88
C ASN A 115 10.30 25.90 -16.22
N ALA A 116 10.50 25.95 -14.90
CA ALA A 116 10.35 27.15 -14.06
C ALA A 116 8.92 27.77 -14.00
N VAL A 117 7.92 27.13 -14.61
CA VAL A 117 6.51 27.54 -14.51
C VAL A 117 5.82 26.75 -13.41
N LYS A 118 5.23 27.47 -12.44
CA LYS A 118 4.46 26.87 -11.35
C LYS A 118 2.99 26.73 -11.76
N TYR A 119 2.48 25.51 -11.68
CA TYR A 119 1.07 25.18 -11.85
C TYR A 119 0.48 24.86 -10.47
N SER A 120 -0.46 25.69 -10.02
CA SER A 120 -1.08 25.51 -8.71
C SER A 120 -2.01 24.30 -8.65
N HIS A 121 -2.67 23.97 -9.77
CA HIS A 121 -3.69 22.92 -9.84
C HIS A 121 -3.39 21.90 -10.95
N TRP A 122 -2.18 21.34 -10.94
CA TRP A 122 -1.78 20.32 -11.90
C TRP A 122 -2.46 19.00 -11.58
N GLY A 123 -3.34 18.55 -12.48
CA GLY A 123 -4.07 17.31 -12.23
C GLY A 123 -3.28 16.04 -12.52
N ILE A 124 -3.55 15.00 -11.75
CA ILE A 124 -2.75 13.78 -11.63
C ILE A 124 -3.65 12.54 -11.56
N PHE A 125 -3.07 11.35 -11.75
CA PHE A 125 -3.76 10.08 -11.56
C PHE A 125 -3.65 9.58 -10.12
N GLY A 126 -2.56 9.90 -9.45
CA GLY A 126 -2.32 9.53 -8.07
C GLY A 126 -1.27 10.43 -7.44
N LEU A 127 -1.13 10.28 -6.12
CA LEU A 127 -0.08 10.89 -5.32
C LEU A 127 0.16 10.05 -4.08
N GLY A 128 1.43 9.76 -3.78
CA GLY A 128 1.85 9.08 -2.56
C GLY A 128 2.92 9.83 -1.78
N TYR A 129 3.00 9.55 -0.48
CA TYR A 129 4.21 9.87 0.29
C TYR A 129 5.37 8.96 -0.10
N GLN A 130 6.60 9.48 -0.09
CA GLN A 130 7.80 8.73 -0.47
C GLN A 130 8.99 8.99 0.48
N PRO A 131 9.34 8.07 1.39
CA PRO A 131 8.47 7.00 1.89
C PRO A 131 7.29 7.58 2.70
N GLY A 132 6.30 6.74 2.99
CA GLY A 132 5.25 7.10 3.94
C GLY A 132 4.16 6.05 4.04
N ARG A 133 3.02 6.44 4.59
CA ARG A 133 1.93 5.50 4.90
C ARG A 133 0.64 5.76 4.13
N ALA A 134 0.58 6.81 3.31
CA ALA A 134 -0.63 7.13 2.56
C ALA A 134 -0.32 7.43 1.09
N CYS A 135 -1.20 6.94 0.22
CA CYS A 135 -1.35 7.39 -1.16
C CYS A 135 -2.83 7.53 -1.54
N ILE A 136 -3.10 8.21 -2.65
CA ILE A 136 -4.43 8.40 -3.24
C ILE A 136 -4.34 8.12 -4.73
N VAL A 137 -5.33 7.42 -5.28
CA VAL A 137 -5.49 7.20 -6.73
C VAL A 137 -6.87 7.63 -7.16
N SER A 138 -6.95 8.23 -8.34
CA SER A 138 -8.19 8.64 -9.00
C SER A 138 -8.37 7.96 -10.35
N ASP A 139 -9.56 7.40 -10.58
CA ASP A 139 -9.93 6.85 -11.89
C ASP A 139 -10.48 7.93 -12.84
N PHE A 140 -10.78 9.13 -12.36
CA PHE A 140 -11.47 10.18 -13.11
C PHE A 140 -10.87 10.45 -14.49
N ARG A 141 -9.54 10.63 -14.54
CA ARG A 141 -8.82 10.91 -15.79
C ARG A 141 -8.54 9.67 -16.64
N LEU A 142 -8.74 8.48 -16.06
CA LEU A 142 -8.50 7.17 -16.67
C LEU A 142 -9.78 6.61 -17.31
N LEU A 143 -10.97 7.00 -16.86
CA LEU A 143 -12.26 6.55 -17.42
C LEU A 143 -12.39 6.77 -18.94
N LYS A 144 -11.72 7.79 -19.48
CA LYS A 144 -11.72 8.08 -20.93
C LYS A 144 -11.08 6.97 -21.79
N PHE A 145 -10.37 6.02 -21.18
CA PHE A 145 -9.75 4.89 -21.89
C PHE A 145 -10.65 3.65 -21.96
N GLY A 146 -11.88 3.71 -21.44
CA GLY A 146 -12.88 2.68 -21.63
C GLY A 146 -12.43 1.32 -21.07
N LYS A 147 -12.26 0.32 -21.94
CA LYS A 147 -11.89 -1.06 -21.56
C LYS A 147 -10.55 -1.16 -20.83
N GLU A 148 -9.65 -0.20 -21.07
CA GLU A 148 -8.32 -0.19 -20.46
C GLU A 148 -8.30 0.47 -19.07
N THR A 149 -9.41 1.09 -18.65
CA THR A 149 -9.48 1.86 -17.39
C THR A 149 -9.03 1.04 -16.20
N ASP A 150 -9.53 -0.18 -16.06
CA ASP A 150 -9.28 -0.99 -14.87
C ASP A 150 -7.79 -1.39 -14.76
N SER A 151 -7.16 -1.79 -15.87
CA SER A 151 -5.71 -2.07 -15.89
C SER A 151 -4.89 -0.82 -15.57
N LEU A 152 -5.25 0.34 -16.14
CA LEU A 152 -4.53 1.58 -15.88
C LEU A 152 -4.65 2.03 -14.41
N VAL A 153 -5.83 1.91 -13.81
CA VAL A 153 -6.03 2.28 -12.40
C VAL A 153 -5.23 1.36 -11.48
N VAL A 154 -5.21 0.04 -11.77
CA VAL A 154 -4.39 -0.92 -11.03
C VAL A 154 -2.92 -0.54 -11.11
N LYS A 155 -2.39 -0.25 -12.32
CA LYS A 155 -0.99 0.16 -12.49
C LYS A 155 -0.65 1.41 -11.69
N VAL A 156 -1.51 2.42 -11.70
CA VAL A 156 -1.32 3.63 -10.89
C VAL A 156 -1.36 3.30 -9.40
N ALA A 157 -2.29 2.46 -8.94
CA ALA A 157 -2.36 2.03 -7.54
C ALA A 157 -1.09 1.31 -7.09
N LEU A 158 -0.58 0.37 -7.89
CA LEU A 158 0.70 -0.29 -7.63
C LEU A 158 1.84 0.74 -7.60
N HIS A 159 1.94 1.62 -8.58
CA HIS A 159 2.99 2.64 -8.61
C HIS A 159 3.00 3.52 -7.35
N GLU A 160 1.84 4.09 -6.99
CA GLU A 160 1.72 4.97 -5.82
C GLU A 160 1.97 4.21 -4.50
N MET A 161 1.53 2.94 -4.40
CA MET A 161 1.91 2.08 -3.28
C MET A 161 3.42 1.86 -3.22
N GLY A 162 4.08 1.65 -4.35
CA GLY A 162 5.55 1.56 -4.43
C GLY A 162 6.26 2.78 -3.81
N HIS A 163 5.76 3.99 -4.08
CA HIS A 163 6.27 5.21 -3.43
C HIS A 163 6.16 5.16 -1.91
N THR A 164 5.04 4.67 -1.36
CA THR A 164 4.87 4.55 0.09
C THR A 164 5.87 3.59 0.73
N PHE A 165 6.37 2.59 0.00
CA PHE A 165 7.46 1.71 0.43
C PHE A 165 8.86 2.35 0.31
N GLY A 166 8.94 3.61 -0.12
CA GLY A 166 10.18 4.38 -0.24
C GLY A 166 10.85 4.28 -1.61
N LEU A 167 10.18 3.72 -2.61
CA LEU A 167 10.72 3.67 -3.96
C LEU A 167 10.61 5.05 -4.63
N PRO A 168 11.72 5.66 -5.09
CA PRO A 168 11.65 6.70 -6.09
C PRO A 168 11.28 6.13 -7.46
N HIS A 169 11.05 6.99 -8.44
CA HIS A 169 11.00 6.55 -9.83
C HIS A 169 12.29 5.77 -10.20
N CYS A 170 12.11 4.64 -10.87
CA CYS A 170 13.17 3.72 -11.24
C CYS A 170 13.71 4.05 -12.63
N ASN A 171 15.00 4.39 -12.70
CA ASN A 171 15.74 4.57 -13.94
C ASN A 171 16.62 3.36 -14.30
N ARG A 172 16.59 2.30 -13.48
CA ARG A 172 17.45 1.11 -13.64
C ARG A 172 16.93 0.15 -14.71
N ASP A 173 15.61 0.05 -14.86
CA ASP A 173 14.95 -0.76 -15.90
C ASP A 173 13.69 -0.04 -16.34
N GLN A 174 13.59 0.25 -17.64
CA GLN A 174 12.44 0.96 -18.24
C GLN A 174 11.13 0.16 -18.17
N ARG A 175 11.21 -1.16 -17.94
CA ARG A 175 10.05 -2.06 -17.79
C ARG A 175 9.55 -2.16 -16.35
N CYS A 176 10.29 -1.59 -15.40
CA CYS A 176 9.88 -1.58 -13.99
C CYS A 176 8.61 -0.73 -13.84
N MET A 177 7.63 -1.20 -13.07
CA MET A 177 6.40 -0.47 -12.73
C MET A 177 6.69 0.91 -12.12
N MET A 178 7.83 1.06 -11.44
CA MET A 178 8.24 2.34 -10.86
C MET A 178 8.89 3.29 -11.87
N ASN A 179 8.86 3.04 -13.18
CA ASN A 179 9.36 4.01 -14.16
C ASN A 179 8.52 5.31 -14.09
N ASP A 180 9.15 6.45 -14.35
CA ASP A 180 8.42 7.72 -14.37
C ASP A 180 7.55 7.77 -15.64
N ALA A 181 6.23 7.70 -15.46
CA ALA A 181 5.29 7.85 -16.55
C ALA A 181 5.29 9.28 -17.16
N LYS A 182 6.14 10.19 -16.67
CA LYS A 182 6.25 11.60 -17.08
C LYS A 182 4.91 12.34 -17.05
N GLY A 183 3.97 11.86 -16.24
CA GLY A 183 2.59 12.34 -16.19
C GLY A 183 1.76 12.05 -17.46
N THR A 184 2.13 11.05 -18.26
CA THR A 184 1.39 10.64 -19.46
C THR A 184 0.90 9.20 -19.34
N VAL A 185 -0.29 8.92 -19.89
CA VAL A 185 -0.85 7.56 -19.90
C VAL A 185 -0.12 6.64 -20.86
N LYS A 186 0.58 7.19 -21.87
CA LYS A 186 1.31 6.41 -22.88
C LYS A 186 2.34 5.48 -22.26
N THR A 187 2.99 5.91 -21.20
CA THR A 187 3.96 5.12 -20.43
C THR A 187 3.29 4.05 -19.58
N LEU A 188 2.13 4.33 -18.97
CA LEU A 188 1.36 3.33 -18.22
C LEU A 188 0.96 2.12 -19.10
N PHE A 189 0.68 2.35 -20.39
CA PHE A 189 0.38 1.25 -21.32
C PHE A 189 1.58 0.32 -21.56
N HIS A 190 2.81 0.82 -21.44
CA HIS A 190 4.04 0.07 -21.76
C HIS A 190 4.72 -0.50 -20.52
N GLU A 191 4.28 -0.10 -19.32
CA GLU A 191 4.77 -0.64 -18.06
C GLU A 191 4.18 -2.04 -17.82
N ASN A 192 5.06 -2.97 -17.44
CA ASN A 192 4.64 -4.28 -16.98
C ASN A 192 4.32 -4.20 -15.49
N GLU A 193 3.38 -5.02 -15.03
CA GLU A 193 3.14 -5.29 -13.62
C GLU A 193 4.28 -6.12 -13.03
N TRP A 194 5.45 -5.47 -12.90
CA TRP A 194 6.69 -6.09 -12.47
C TRP A 194 7.66 -5.09 -11.84
N LEU A 195 8.36 -5.52 -10.79
CA LEU A 195 9.43 -4.75 -10.14
C LEU A 195 10.79 -5.33 -10.49
N CYS A 196 11.76 -4.46 -10.79
CA CYS A 196 13.15 -4.91 -10.90
C CYS A 196 13.69 -5.38 -9.54
N ALA A 197 14.73 -6.22 -9.56
CA ALA A 197 15.30 -6.83 -8.36
C ALA A 197 15.67 -5.80 -7.26
N TYR A 198 16.12 -4.60 -7.66
CA TYR A 198 16.38 -3.51 -6.73
C TYR A 198 15.12 -3.03 -6.02
N CYS A 199 14.05 -2.73 -6.77
CA CYS A 199 12.80 -2.22 -6.21
C CYS A 199 12.11 -3.28 -5.33
N ALA A 200 12.09 -4.53 -5.79
CA ALA A 200 11.57 -5.65 -5.00
C ALA A 200 12.32 -5.81 -3.67
N GLY A 201 13.65 -5.72 -3.68
CA GLY A 201 14.48 -5.81 -2.47
C GLY A 201 14.28 -4.67 -1.47
N VAL A 202 13.92 -3.47 -1.92
CA VAL A 202 13.57 -2.36 -1.02
C VAL A 202 12.23 -2.61 -0.33
N ILE A 203 11.22 -3.05 -1.08
CA ILE A 203 9.90 -3.38 -0.53
C ILE A 203 10.00 -4.55 0.47
N GLN A 204 10.73 -5.60 0.12
CA GLN A 204 10.87 -6.77 1.01
C GLN A 204 11.44 -6.39 2.39
N LYS A 205 12.39 -5.44 2.43
CA LYS A 205 12.95 -4.92 3.69
C LYS A 205 11.98 -4.07 4.52
N GLN A 206 10.88 -3.61 3.93
CA GLN A 206 9.84 -2.84 4.62
C GLN A 206 8.73 -3.75 5.17
N ILE A 207 8.50 -4.89 4.54
CA ILE A 207 7.41 -5.84 4.87
C ILE A 207 7.85 -6.86 5.94
N GLN A 208 9.16 -7.15 6.02
CA GLN A 208 9.77 -8.05 7.02
C GLN A 208 10.04 -7.34 8.36
#